data_AF-A0AA39YFX0-F1
#
_entry.id   AF-A0AA39YFX0-F1
#
_cell.length_a   1.000
_cell.length_b   1.000
_cell.length_c   1.000
_cell.angle_alpha   90.00
_cell.angle_beta   90.00
_cell.angle_gamma   90.00
#
_symmetry.space_group_name_H-M   'P 1'
#
loop_
_entity.id
_entity.type
_entity.pdbx_description
1 polymer ?
#
loop_
_entity_poly.entity_id
_entity_poly.type
_entity_poly.pdbx_seq_one_letter_code
_entity_poly.pdbx_strand_id
1 'polypeptide(L)'
;MASAIAVTILTGAASAVISAAINQVAPTIANLGKWDEAREAFTQQTVKAMWDAKTEDYGAAVCYNMAYEVSNTNQMYEKTSVMLEQELLHTDYDCFFMSGPDNHFWTYGDGGYINLAIYHDSSKCWFDSNTSDLYCP
;
A
#
# COMPACT_ATOMS: atom_id res chain seq x y z
N MET A 1 25.74 -6.40 -13.00
CA MET A 1 25.57 -5.52 -11.84
C MET A 1 24.14 -5.75 -11.37
N ALA A 2 23.89 -5.95 -10.08
CA ALA A 2 22.52 -6.01 -9.59
C ALA A 2 21.94 -4.60 -9.70
N SER A 3 20.85 -4.45 -10.44
CA SER A 3 20.16 -3.18 -10.63
C SER A 3 19.49 -2.80 -9.32
N ALA A 4 19.96 -1.70 -8.70
CA ALA A 4 19.45 -1.25 -7.42
C ALA A 4 18.00 -0.77 -7.57
N ILE A 5 17.17 -1.11 -6.58
CA ILE A 5 15.81 -0.60 -6.48
C ILE A 5 15.83 0.69 -5.66
N ALA A 6 15.17 1.72 -6.17
CA ALA A 6 14.94 2.97 -5.48
C ALA A 6 13.47 3.09 -5.07
N VAL A 7 13.23 3.78 -3.95
CA VAL A 7 11.90 4.08 -3.43
C VAL A 7 11.81 5.57 -3.20
N THR A 8 10.85 6.22 -3.84
CA THR A 8 10.70 7.67 -3.83
C THR A 8 9.28 8.02 -3.39
N ILE A 9 9.15 8.80 -2.32
CA ILE A 9 7.85 9.33 -1.91
C ILE A 9 7.50 10.51 -2.82
N LEU A 10 6.37 10.43 -3.53
CA LEU A 10 5.94 11.42 -4.51
C LEU A 10 5.08 12.53 -3.90
N THR A 11 4.36 12.24 -2.83
CA THR A 11 3.46 13.22 -2.19
C THR A 11 4.24 14.24 -1.37
N GLY A 12 4.08 15.53 -1.69
CA GLY A 12 4.73 16.63 -0.97
C GLY A 12 4.31 16.80 0.49
N ALA A 13 3.16 16.23 0.88
CA ALA A 13 2.66 16.18 2.25
C ALA A 13 2.37 14.73 2.70
N ALA A 14 3.38 13.87 2.55
CA ALA A 14 3.29 12.47 2.96
C ALA A 14 3.06 12.34 4.48
N SER A 15 2.31 11.30 4.89
CA SER A 15 2.19 10.97 6.30
C SER A 15 3.55 10.59 6.88
N ALA A 16 3.83 11.05 8.11
CA ALA A 16 5.02 10.64 8.84
C ALA A 16 5.03 9.13 9.14
N VAL A 17 3.87 8.53 9.43
CA VAL A 17 3.74 7.10 9.73
C VAL A 17 4.02 6.27 8.48
N ILE A 18 3.36 6.61 7.37
CA ILE A 18 3.54 5.87 6.11
C ILE A 18 4.96 6.09 5.56
N SER A 19 5.50 7.31 5.65
CA SER A 19 6.90 7.58 5.27
C SER A 19 7.90 6.78 6.11
N ALA A 20 7.68 6.65 7.41
CA ALA A 20 8.53 5.83 8.28
C ALA A 20 8.45 4.35 7.91
N ALA A 21 7.25 3.83 7.64
CA ALA A 21 7.04 2.46 7.17
C ALA A 21 7.78 2.19 5.85
N ILE A 22 7.67 3.09 4.88
CA ILE A 22 8.38 2.99 3.59
C ILE A 22 9.90 3.00 3.81
N ASN A 23 10.42 3.93 4.62
CA ASN A 23 11.85 4.03 4.90
C ASN A 23 12.39 2.81 5.66
N GLN A 24 11.55 2.13 6.45
CA GLN A 24 11.90 0.86 7.09
C GLN A 24 12.03 -0.28 6.06
N VAL A 25 11.18 -0.29 5.03
CA VAL A 25 11.14 -1.36 4.02
C VAL A 25 12.17 -1.17 2.92
N ALA A 26 12.48 0.07 2.55
CA ALA A 26 13.36 0.42 1.43
C ALA A 26 14.73 -0.33 1.44
N PRO A 27 15.45 -0.49 2.56
CA PRO A 27 16.72 -1.23 2.57
C PRO A 27 16.56 -2.73 2.27
N THR A 28 15.44 -3.33 2.68
CA THR A 28 15.16 -4.76 2.44
C THR A 28 14.95 -5.00 0.95
N ILE A 29 14.19 -4.12 0.29
CA ILE A 29 13.88 -4.26 -1.14
C ILE A 29 15.02 -3.81 -2.05
N ALA A 30 15.85 -2.85 -1.65
CA ALA A 30 17.00 -2.37 -2.44
C ALA A 30 17.98 -3.49 -2.82
N ASN A 31 18.02 -4.57 -2.02
CA ASN A 31 18.87 -5.73 -2.22
C ASN A 31 18.24 -6.81 -3.11
N LEU A 32 16.98 -6.67 -3.51
CA LEU A 32 16.30 -7.62 -4.39
C LEU A 32 16.72 -7.34 -5.83
N GLY A 33 17.33 -8.33 -6.50
CA GLY A 33 17.82 -8.15 -7.87
C GLY A 33 16.73 -8.31 -8.95
N LYS A 34 15.48 -8.60 -8.55
CA LYS A 34 14.40 -8.98 -9.46
C LYS A 34 13.17 -8.11 -9.23
N TRP A 35 12.67 -7.53 -10.30
CA TRP A 35 11.60 -6.53 -10.28
C TRP A 35 10.30 -7.01 -9.62
N ASP A 36 9.80 -8.18 -10.02
CA ASP A 36 8.53 -8.69 -9.48
C ASP A 36 8.64 -9.08 -8.00
N GLU A 37 9.76 -9.68 -7.60
CA GLU A 37 10.05 -9.99 -6.19
C GLU A 37 10.14 -8.71 -5.34
N ALA A 38 10.71 -7.64 -5.91
CA ALA A 38 10.79 -6.35 -5.24
C ALA A 38 9.43 -5.69 -5.03
N ARG A 39 8.57 -5.75 -6.04
CA ARG A 39 7.21 -5.21 -5.99
C ARG A 39 6.36 -5.95 -4.97
N GLU A 40 6.42 -7.28 -4.98
CA GLU A 40 5.71 -8.12 -4.02
C GLU A 40 6.23 -7.90 -2.58
N ALA A 41 7.54 -7.81 -2.40
CA ALA A 41 8.13 -7.50 -1.11
C ALA A 41 7.76 -6.09 -0.63
N PHE A 42 7.73 -5.12 -1.55
CA PHE A 42 7.38 -3.73 -1.25
C PHE A 42 5.95 -3.64 -0.71
N THR A 43 4.95 -4.15 -1.43
CA THR A 43 3.54 -4.04 -1.01
C THR A 43 3.31 -4.74 0.33
N GLN A 44 3.72 -6.01 0.47
CA GLN A 44 3.47 -6.80 1.67
C GLN A 44 4.15 -6.21 2.90
N GLN A 45 5.43 -5.83 2.79
CA GLN A 45 6.16 -5.29 3.92
C GLN A 45 5.72 -3.87 4.26
N THR A 46 5.42 -3.03 3.28
CA THR A 46 4.97 -1.64 3.53
C THR A 46 3.65 -1.65 4.27
N VAL A 47 2.67 -2.42 3.79
CA VAL A 47 1.35 -2.50 4.45
C VAL A 47 1.45 -3.09 5.85
N LYS A 48 2.31 -4.10 6.06
CA LYS A 48 2.58 -4.62 7.41
C LYS A 48 3.22 -3.58 8.32
N ALA A 49 4.26 -2.88 7.85
CA ALA A 49 4.93 -1.84 8.62
C ALA A 49 3.97 -0.68 8.95
N MET A 50 3.11 -0.28 8.01
CA MET A 50 2.04 0.67 8.24
C MET A 50 1.07 0.19 9.32
N TRP A 51 0.62 -1.06 9.24
CA TRP A 51 -0.31 -1.64 10.20
C TRP A 51 0.27 -1.71 11.62
N ASP A 52 1.55 -2.06 11.74
CA ASP A 52 2.26 -2.15 13.01
C ASP A 52 2.55 -0.76 13.61
N ALA A 53 2.73 0.27 12.77
CA ALA A 53 3.06 1.64 13.17
C ALA A 53 1.85 2.59 13.30
N LYS A 54 0.63 2.14 12.98
CA LYS A 54 -0.57 2.98 13.01
C LYS A 54 -0.77 3.63 14.39
N THR A 55 -1.08 4.91 14.40
CA THR A 55 -1.32 5.69 15.62
C THR A 55 -2.78 5.69 16.05
N GLU A 56 -3.67 5.55 15.08
CA GLU A 56 -5.12 5.48 15.27
C GLU A 56 -5.63 4.06 15.00
N ASP A 57 -6.84 3.81 15.48
CA ASP A 57 -7.47 2.50 15.41
C ASP A 57 -8.15 2.23 14.05
N TYR A 58 -7.41 2.49 12.97
CA TYR A 58 -7.86 2.34 11.59
C TYR A 58 -8.35 0.91 11.29
N GLY A 59 -9.33 0.80 10.39
CA GLY A 59 -9.90 -0.50 10.00
C GLY A 59 -8.97 -1.30 9.09
N ALA A 60 -8.23 -0.63 8.21
CA ALA A 60 -7.30 -1.26 7.27
C ALA A 60 -6.12 -0.37 6.88
N ALA A 61 -5.05 -1.00 6.44
CA ALA A 61 -3.92 -0.44 5.71
C ALA A 61 -3.89 -1.05 4.30
N VAL A 62 -3.70 -0.22 3.29
CA VAL A 62 -3.75 -0.61 1.87
C VAL A 62 -2.55 0.01 1.15
N CYS A 63 -1.91 -0.75 0.26
CA CYS A 63 -1.02 -0.23 -0.78
C CYS A 63 -1.40 -0.85 -2.12
N TYR A 64 -1.64 -0.01 -3.14
CA TYR A 64 -2.10 -0.47 -4.45
C TYR A 64 -1.52 0.37 -5.60
N ASN A 65 -1.18 -0.25 -6.73
CA ASN A 65 -0.57 0.44 -7.88
C ASN A 65 -1.46 0.60 -9.12
N MET A 66 -2.72 0.19 -9.08
CA MET A 66 -3.64 0.34 -10.21
C MET A 66 -4.80 1.27 -9.86
N ALA A 67 -5.73 1.44 -10.81
CA ALA A 67 -6.91 2.26 -10.61
C ALA A 67 -7.84 1.64 -9.56
N TYR A 68 -8.45 2.48 -8.74
CA TYR A 68 -9.41 2.09 -7.73
C TYR A 68 -10.44 3.19 -7.51
N GLU A 69 -11.52 2.85 -6.83
CA GLU A 69 -12.53 3.78 -6.36
C GLU A 69 -12.73 3.62 -4.85
N VAL A 70 -12.95 4.73 -4.15
CA VAL A 70 -13.30 4.75 -2.72
C VAL A 70 -14.61 5.49 -2.56
N SER A 71 -15.62 4.87 -1.94
CA SER A 71 -16.94 5.49 -1.79
C SER A 71 -16.93 6.71 -0.88
N ASN A 72 -16.05 6.73 0.13
CA ASN A 72 -15.91 7.84 1.07
C ASN A 72 -14.44 8.20 1.33
N THR A 73 -13.92 9.13 0.54
CA THR A 73 -12.53 9.59 0.65
C THR A 73 -12.23 10.32 1.96
N ASN A 74 -13.24 10.76 2.72
CA ASN A 74 -13.02 11.36 4.05
C ASN A 74 -12.61 10.31 5.10
N GLN A 75 -12.90 9.02 4.83
CA GLN A 75 -12.47 7.88 5.65
C GLN A 75 -11.25 7.17 5.05
N MET A 76 -10.55 7.86 4.16
CA MET A 76 -9.24 7.48 3.66
C MET A 76 -8.21 8.42 4.25
N TYR A 77 -7.26 7.88 5.01
CA TYR A 77 -6.33 8.67 5.81
C TYR A 77 -4.92 8.51 5.30
N GLU A 78 -4.15 9.59 5.50
CA GLU A 78 -2.70 9.59 5.36
C GLU A 78 -2.16 9.22 3.98
N LYS A 79 -3.02 9.23 2.95
CA LYS A 79 -2.68 8.81 1.59
C LYS A 79 -1.34 9.38 1.13
N THR A 80 -0.43 8.48 0.80
CA THR A 80 0.95 8.74 0.40
C THR A 80 1.24 7.93 -0.86
N SER A 81 1.62 8.62 -1.93
CA SER A 81 2.01 7.99 -3.20
C SER A 81 3.51 7.76 -3.23
N VAL A 82 3.93 6.59 -3.71
CA VAL A 82 5.31 6.11 -3.66
C VAL A 82 5.68 5.51 -5.00
N MET A 83 6.77 5.95 -5.59
CA MET A 83 7.34 5.37 -6.79
C MET A 83 8.41 4.36 -6.40
N LEU A 84 8.26 3.14 -6.88
CA LEU A 84 9.30 2.11 -6.88
C LEU A 84 9.99 2.14 -8.24
N GLU A 85 11.32 2.09 -8.28
CA GLU A 85 12.09 2.18 -9.53
C GLU A 85 13.21 1.14 -9.58
N GLN A 86 13.43 0.54 -10.75
CA GLN A 86 14.59 -0.29 -11.06
C GLN A 86 15.03 -0.03 -12.51
N GLU A 87 16.12 0.72 -12.69
CA GLU A 87 16.59 1.20 -13.99
C GLU A 87 15.51 1.94 -14.80
N LEU A 88 14.95 1.33 -15.85
CA LEU A 88 13.89 1.90 -16.68
C LEU A 88 12.49 1.49 -16.22
N LEU A 89 12.39 0.54 -15.31
CA LEU A 89 11.13 0.07 -14.74
C LEU A 89 10.75 0.98 -13.57
N HIS A 90 9.49 1.38 -13.53
CA HIS A 90 8.94 2.12 -12.42
C HIS A 90 7.47 1.75 -12.20
N THR A 91 6.99 1.92 -10.98
CA THR A 91 5.59 1.70 -10.61
C THR A 91 5.22 2.57 -9.43
N ASP A 92 4.10 3.27 -9.56
CA ASP A 92 3.56 4.12 -8.49
C ASP A 92 2.54 3.36 -7.67
N TYR A 93 2.66 3.42 -6.35
CA TYR A 93 1.75 2.84 -5.37
C TYR A 93 1.09 3.95 -4.56
N ASP A 94 -0.21 3.86 -4.37
CA ASP A 94 -0.93 4.63 -3.36
C ASP A 94 -1.04 3.79 -2.09
N CYS A 95 -0.46 4.29 -1.00
CA CYS A 95 -0.54 3.69 0.33
C CYS A 95 -1.37 4.58 1.26
N PHE A 96 -2.36 4.01 1.95
CA PHE A 96 -3.26 4.75 2.83
C PHE A 96 -3.87 3.84 3.92
N PHE A 97 -4.47 4.48 4.93
CA PHE A 97 -5.35 3.79 5.87
C PHE A 97 -6.82 4.02 5.51
N MET A 98 -7.69 3.09 5.89
CA MET A 98 -9.13 3.16 5.64
C MET A 98 -9.94 2.75 6.87
N SER A 99 -11.08 3.41 7.07
CA SER A 99 -12.05 3.07 8.12
C SER A 99 -13.50 3.17 7.62
N GLY A 100 -14.44 2.64 8.40
CA GLY A 100 -15.89 2.83 8.22
C GLY A 100 -16.37 4.21 8.70
N PRO A 101 -17.68 4.45 8.90
CA PRO A 101 -18.76 3.46 9.06
C PRO A 101 -19.51 3.08 7.77
N ASP A 102 -19.04 3.51 6.59
CA ASP A 102 -19.57 3.04 5.31
C ASP A 102 -18.58 3.42 4.21
N ASN A 103 -17.51 2.64 4.09
CA ASN A 103 -16.45 2.92 3.13
C ASN A 103 -16.09 1.67 2.32
N HIS A 104 -16.26 1.77 1.01
CA HIS A 104 -15.91 0.75 0.05
C HIS A 104 -14.66 1.16 -0.70
N PHE A 105 -13.74 0.23 -0.86
CA PHE A 105 -12.59 0.32 -1.75
C PHE A 105 -12.74 -0.76 -2.82
N TRP A 106 -12.93 -0.31 -4.07
CA TRP A 106 -13.06 -1.17 -5.24
C TRP A 106 -11.78 -1.12 -6.07
N THR A 107 -11.20 -2.29 -6.32
CA THR A 107 -9.99 -2.40 -7.13
C THR A 107 -10.34 -2.62 -8.59
N TYR A 108 -9.62 -1.95 -9.49
CA TYR A 108 -9.71 -2.19 -10.93
C TYR A 108 -8.39 -2.78 -11.41
N GLY A 109 -8.37 -4.10 -11.60
CA GLY A 109 -7.19 -4.84 -12.08
C GLY A 109 -6.98 -6.15 -11.33
N ASP A 110 -5.76 -6.69 -11.45
CA ASP A 110 -5.39 -7.95 -10.80
C ASP A 110 -4.87 -7.69 -9.39
N GLY A 111 -5.60 -8.13 -8.35
CA GLY A 111 -5.26 -7.94 -6.93
C GLY A 111 -4.11 -8.81 -6.39
N GLY A 112 -3.24 -9.36 -7.25
CA GLY A 112 -2.08 -10.13 -6.81
C GLY A 112 -1.10 -9.29 -5.98
N TYR A 113 -0.28 -9.93 -5.14
CA TYR A 113 0.59 -9.21 -4.19
C TYR A 113 1.58 -8.24 -4.84
N ILE A 114 1.96 -8.46 -6.08
CA ILE A 114 2.78 -7.50 -6.86
C ILE A 114 2.10 -6.12 -6.95
N ASN A 115 0.76 -6.10 -6.97
CA ASN A 115 -0.05 -4.91 -7.18
C ASN A 115 -0.70 -4.42 -5.88
N LEU A 116 -1.26 -5.33 -5.09
CA LEU A 116 -2.09 -5.04 -3.93
C LEU A 116 -1.61 -5.77 -2.68
N ALA A 117 -1.51 -5.05 -1.57
CA ALA A 117 -1.52 -5.66 -0.25
C ALA A 117 -2.53 -4.94 0.65
N ILE A 118 -3.23 -5.71 1.47
CA ILE A 118 -4.18 -5.21 2.47
C ILE A 118 -3.91 -5.92 3.78
N TYR A 119 -3.80 -5.15 4.86
CA TYR A 119 -3.89 -5.64 6.23
C TYR A 119 -5.11 -4.98 6.86
N HIS A 120 -5.98 -5.77 7.47
CA HIS A 120 -7.21 -5.24 8.04
C HIS A 120 -7.56 -5.93 9.35
N ASP A 121 -8.31 -5.23 10.19
CA ASP A 121 -8.99 -5.80 11.34
C ASP A 121 -10.31 -6.42 10.86
N SER A 122 -10.43 -7.75 10.95
CA SER A 122 -11.62 -8.49 10.52
C SER A 122 -12.88 -8.16 11.32
N SER A 123 -12.77 -7.45 12.46
CA SER A 123 -13.92 -6.93 13.20
C SER A 123 -14.44 -5.58 12.68
N LYS A 124 -13.66 -4.91 11.81
CA LYS A 124 -13.96 -3.55 11.30
C LYS A 124 -14.07 -3.46 9.79
N CYS A 125 -13.38 -4.34 9.08
CA CYS A 125 -13.42 -4.37 7.63
C CYS A 125 -13.47 -5.82 7.13
N TRP A 126 -13.94 -5.98 5.91
CA TRP A 126 -14.09 -7.26 5.26
C TRP A 126 -13.50 -7.21 3.85
N PHE A 127 -12.56 -8.11 3.58
CA PHE A 127 -11.91 -8.25 2.28
C PHE A 127 -12.59 -9.35 1.45
N ASP A 128 -13.01 -9.02 0.23
CA ASP A 128 -13.48 -9.99 -0.76
C ASP A 128 -12.32 -10.42 -1.63
N SER A 129 -11.82 -11.64 -1.42
CA SER A 129 -10.71 -12.19 -2.20
C SER A 129 -11.06 -12.48 -3.68
N ASN A 130 -12.34 -12.50 -4.06
CA ASN A 130 -12.74 -12.77 -5.44
C ASN A 130 -12.58 -11.53 -6.32
N THR A 131 -12.92 -10.36 -5.77
CA THR A 131 -12.80 -9.07 -6.48
C THR A 131 -11.62 -8.24 -6.00
N SER A 132 -10.95 -8.67 -4.92
CA SER A 132 -9.88 -7.92 -4.23
C SER A 132 -10.35 -6.58 -3.64
N ASP A 133 -11.64 -6.49 -3.31
CA ASP A 133 -12.25 -5.30 -2.73
C ASP A 133 -12.24 -5.34 -1.20
N LEU A 134 -12.33 -4.16 -0.59
CA LEU A 134 -12.38 -4.00 0.85
C LEU A 134 -13.59 -3.16 1.25
N TYR A 135 -14.35 -3.61 2.23
CA TYR A 135 -15.46 -2.87 2.81
C TYR A 135 -15.25 -2.66 4.31
N CYS A 136 -15.38 -1.43 4.78
CA CYS A 136 -15.41 -1.11 6.21
C CYS A 136 -16.80 -0.54 6.57
N PRO A 137 -17.68 -1.34 7.22
CA PRO A 137 -18.99 -0.90 7.72
C PRO A 137 -18.88 -0.01 8.97
#